data_AF-A0A226MQI8-F1
#
_entry.id   AF-A0A226MQI8-F1
#
_cell.length_a   1.000
_cell.length_b   1.000
_cell.length_c   1.000
_cell.angle_alpha   90.00
_cell.angle_beta   90.00
_cell.angle_gamma   90.00
#
_symmetry.space_group_name_H-M   'P 1'
#
loop_
_entity.id
_entity.type
_entity.pdbx_description
1 polymer ?
#
loop_
_entity_poly.entity_id
_entity_poly.type
_entity_poly.pdbx_seq_one_letter_code
_entity_poly.pdbx_strand_id
1 'polypeptide(L)'
;MVPSLTATVNYTDPTLEPVVTENSVIRQKIIDSQFKCYERMNRAPPYRKKGLFCNRTWDGWLCWDDTPAGRITAQNCPDYFPDFDPTERASKYCDETGNWFRHPESNRTWSNYTLCNSFTSEKLKMAFILYYMAIVGHALSITSLLISLAIFFYFKSLSCQRITLHKNLFFSYVLNSMFTIAHLIIVVPNPGLVKRDPVSTI
;
A
#
# COMPACT_ATOMS: atom_id res chain seq x y z
N MET A 1 22.59 41.22 2.06
CA MET A 1 22.89 40.27 0.95
C MET A 1 22.33 38.92 1.35
N VAL A 2 21.22 38.53 0.73
CA VAL A 2 20.59 37.22 0.89
C VAL A 2 20.64 36.58 -0.51
N PRO A 3 21.17 35.37 -0.70
CA PRO A 3 21.07 34.71 -2.00
C PRO A 3 19.70 34.04 -2.13
N SER A 4 18.94 34.46 -3.13
CA SER A 4 17.73 33.77 -3.61
C SER A 4 18.13 32.51 -4.37
N LEU A 5 17.65 31.34 -3.93
CA LEU A 5 17.71 30.10 -4.71
C LEU A 5 16.40 29.94 -5.47
N THR A 6 16.37 30.43 -6.71
CA THR A 6 15.34 30.12 -7.70
C THR A 6 15.58 28.71 -8.24
N ALA A 7 14.74 27.74 -7.85
CA ALA A 7 14.69 26.44 -8.51
C ALA A 7 13.81 26.57 -9.77
N THR A 8 14.45 26.68 -10.93
CA THR A 8 13.80 26.53 -12.22
C THR A 8 13.57 25.03 -12.48
N VAL A 9 12.31 24.58 -12.42
CA VAL A 9 11.91 23.26 -12.91
C VAL A 9 11.20 23.48 -14.25
N ASN A 10 11.74 22.93 -15.33
CA ASN A 10 11.21 23.08 -16.68
C ASN A 10 10.88 21.70 -17.30
N TYR A 11 9.60 21.54 -17.66
CA TYR A 11 8.92 20.61 -18.57
C TYR A 11 8.86 19.08 -18.34
N THR A 12 7.62 18.66 -18.01
CA THR A 12 6.83 17.53 -18.54
C THR A 12 7.36 16.11 -18.45
N ASP A 13 7.09 15.47 -17.31
CA ASP A 13 6.82 14.03 -17.21
C ASP A 13 5.45 13.84 -16.52
N PRO A 14 4.39 13.38 -17.23
CA PRO A 14 3.04 13.21 -16.68
C PRO A 14 2.95 12.14 -15.58
N THR A 15 4.03 11.40 -15.30
CA THR A 15 4.09 10.37 -14.26
C THR A 15 4.74 10.85 -12.96
N LEU A 16 5.42 12.00 -13.00
CA LEU A 16 5.97 12.67 -11.82
C LEU A 16 4.86 13.41 -11.06
N GLU A 17 3.85 13.94 -11.74
CA GLU A 17 2.75 14.69 -11.14
C GLU A 17 1.90 13.89 -10.12
N PRO A 18 1.43 12.65 -10.38
CA PRO A 18 0.56 11.95 -9.42
C PRO A 18 1.31 11.48 -8.15
N VAL A 19 2.55 10.98 -8.28
CA VAL A 19 3.34 10.49 -7.14
C VAL A 19 3.91 11.65 -6.31
N VAL A 20 4.31 12.76 -6.96
CA VAL A 20 4.73 13.97 -6.25
C VAL A 20 3.54 14.63 -5.56
N THR A 21 2.35 14.59 -6.15
CA THR A 21 1.14 15.16 -5.54
C THR A 21 0.70 14.33 -4.33
N GLU A 22 0.67 13.01 -4.40
CA GLU A 22 0.28 12.19 -3.25
C GLU A 22 1.28 12.32 -2.09
N ASN A 23 2.58 12.18 -2.36
CA ASN A 23 3.61 12.34 -1.33
C ASN A 23 3.63 13.75 -0.74
N SER A 24 3.34 14.79 -1.54
CA SER A 24 3.24 16.16 -1.04
C SER A 24 1.99 16.36 -0.17
N VAL A 25 0.85 15.74 -0.52
CA VAL A 25 -0.37 15.76 0.30
C VAL A 25 -0.16 15.03 1.63
N ILE A 26 0.44 13.84 1.63
CA ILE A 26 0.77 13.10 2.86
C ILE A 26 1.66 13.96 3.75
N ARG A 27 2.73 14.53 3.18
CA ARG A 27 3.64 15.41 3.90
C ARG A 27 2.92 16.63 4.49
N GLN A 28 2.01 17.24 3.74
CA GLN A 28 1.23 18.37 4.21
C GLN A 28 0.33 17.98 5.40
N LYS A 29 -0.33 16.82 5.34
CA LYS A 29 -1.16 16.31 6.43
C LYS A 29 -0.35 16.00 7.70
N ILE A 30 0.87 15.47 7.55
CA ILE A 30 1.78 15.22 8.69
C ILE A 30 2.18 16.55 9.35
N ILE A 31 2.55 17.56 8.56
CA ILE A 31 2.93 18.88 9.07
C ILE A 31 1.76 19.55 9.80
N ASP A 32 0.56 19.49 9.23
CA ASP A 32 -0.67 20.01 9.85
C ASP A 32 -0.98 19.29 11.18
N SER A 33 -0.87 17.96 11.19
CA SER A 33 -1.07 17.15 12.40
C SER A 33 -0.04 17.46 13.49
N GLN A 34 1.22 17.65 13.10
CA GLN A 34 2.29 18.06 14.00
C GLN A 34 2.01 19.44 14.61
N PHE A 35 1.60 20.41 13.79
CA PHE A 35 1.27 21.76 14.26
C PHE A 35 0.13 21.72 15.28
N LYS A 36 -0.97 21.02 14.97
CA LYS A 36 -2.12 20.82 15.88
C LYS A 36 -1.70 20.17 17.18
N CYS A 37 -0.79 19.20 17.12
CA CYS A 37 -0.26 18.55 18.32
C CYS A 37 0.47 19.54 19.23
N TYR A 38 1.42 20.31 18.70
CA TYR A 38 2.17 21.28 19.50
C TYR A 38 1.27 22.40 20.04
N GLU A 39 0.31 22.87 19.26
CA GLU A 39 -0.68 23.83 19.74
C GLU A 39 -1.48 23.25 20.92
N ARG A 40 -1.97 22.01 20.81
CA ARG A 40 -2.66 21.31 21.90
C ARG A 40 -1.77 21.18 23.13
N MET A 41 -0.49 20.83 22.95
CA MET A 41 0.46 20.69 24.06
C MET A 41 0.66 21.99 24.83
N ASN A 42 0.75 23.11 24.12
CA ASN A 42 0.93 24.44 24.71
C ASN A 42 -0.32 24.95 25.42
N ARG A 43 -1.51 24.64 24.88
CA ARG A 43 -2.79 25.11 25.43
C ARG A 43 -3.33 24.26 26.57
N ALA A 44 -3.12 22.96 26.54
CA ALA A 44 -3.73 22.07 27.52
C ALA A 44 -3.04 22.22 28.90
N PRO A 45 -3.81 22.21 30.01
CA PRO A 45 -3.26 22.41 31.35
C PRO A 45 -2.25 21.32 31.71
N PRO A 46 -1.34 21.58 32.66
CA PRO A 46 -0.43 20.55 33.18
C PRO A 46 -1.19 19.34 33.72
N TYR A 47 -0.56 18.18 33.66
CA TYR A 47 -1.13 16.95 34.22
C TYR A 47 -1.40 17.09 35.72
N ARG A 48 -2.66 16.87 36.14
CA ARG A 48 -3.13 17.15 37.52
C ARG A 48 -3.26 15.93 38.41
N LYS A 49 -3.02 14.71 37.90
CA LYS A 49 -3.16 13.48 38.71
C LYS A 49 -1.88 13.20 39.49
N LYS A 50 -2.02 12.61 40.68
CA LYS A 50 -0.88 12.19 41.51
C LYS A 50 -0.20 10.97 40.90
N GLY A 51 1.13 10.90 41.03
CA GLY A 51 1.95 9.76 40.58
C GLY A 51 2.85 10.09 39.39
N LEU A 52 3.74 9.15 39.06
CA LEU A 52 4.59 9.23 37.87
C LEU A 52 3.74 9.14 36.61
N PHE A 53 4.13 9.86 35.57
CA PHE A 53 3.45 9.89 34.29
C PHE A 53 4.43 10.24 33.18
N CYS A 54 4.11 9.82 31.97
CA CYS A 54 4.81 10.21 30.77
C CYS A 54 4.18 11.47 30.20
N ASN A 55 5.01 12.47 29.89
CA ASN A 55 4.56 13.72 29.27
C ASN A 55 4.01 13.48 27.86
N ARG A 56 3.00 14.28 27.50
CA ARG A 56 2.51 14.39 26.13
C ARG A 56 3.64 14.59 25.13
N THR A 57 3.59 13.91 24.00
CA THR A 57 4.67 13.97 23.00
C THR A 57 4.19 13.70 21.57
N TRP A 58 4.93 14.21 20.58
CA TRP A 58 4.74 13.91 19.17
C TRP A 58 5.76 12.84 18.77
N ASP A 59 5.30 11.70 18.26
CA ASP A 59 6.19 10.59 17.90
C ASP A 59 6.61 10.59 16.41
N GLY A 60 6.18 11.59 15.65
CA GLY A 60 6.38 11.69 14.21
C GLY A 60 5.09 11.52 13.42
N TRP A 61 4.10 10.79 13.96
CA TRP A 61 2.84 10.49 13.27
C TRP A 61 1.60 10.86 14.10
N LEU A 62 1.61 10.61 15.40
CA LEU A 62 0.48 10.86 16.28
C LEU A 62 0.87 11.69 17.50
N CYS A 63 -0.13 12.42 18.00
CA CYS A 63 -0.02 13.20 19.22
C CYS A 63 -0.43 12.34 20.41
N TRP A 64 0.47 12.13 21.36
CA TRP A 64 0.22 11.34 22.56
C TRP A 64 -0.02 12.25 23.75
N ASP A 65 -1.06 11.94 24.53
CA ASP A 65 -1.42 12.66 25.75
C ASP A 65 -0.63 12.20 26.98
N ASP A 66 -0.68 13.00 28.05
CA ASP A 66 -0.09 12.64 29.34
C ASP A 66 -0.70 11.33 29.85
N THR A 67 0.17 10.35 30.12
CA THR A 67 -0.26 8.97 30.44
C THR A 67 0.32 8.55 31.78
N PRO A 68 -0.48 8.04 32.73
CA PRO A 68 0.03 7.54 34.00
C PRO A 68 1.06 6.41 33.80
N ALA A 69 2.04 6.33 34.70
CA ALA A 69 3.01 5.24 34.72
C ALA A 69 2.32 3.86 34.83
N GLY A 70 2.88 2.86 34.14
CA GLY A 70 2.35 1.50 34.07
C GLY A 70 1.07 1.36 33.22
N ARG A 71 0.75 2.34 32.35
CA ARG A 71 -0.42 2.28 31.47
C ARG A 71 -0.06 2.34 29.99
N ILE A 72 -0.91 1.68 29.21
CA ILE A 72 -0.93 1.76 27.75
C ILE A 72 -1.97 2.81 27.35
N THR A 73 -1.58 3.73 26.48
CA THR A 73 -2.49 4.64 25.78
C THR A 73 -2.63 4.18 24.33
N ALA A 74 -3.81 4.37 23.73
CA ALA A 74 -4.10 3.94 22.38
C ALA A 74 -5.07 4.88 21.68
N GLN A 75 -4.87 5.11 20.40
CA GLN A 75 -5.71 5.95 19.55
C GLN A 75 -5.76 5.39 18.13
N ASN A 76 -6.70 5.86 17.33
CA ASN A 76 -6.85 5.41 15.95
C ASN A 76 -5.60 5.69 15.11
N CYS A 77 -5.33 4.82 14.15
CA CYS A 77 -4.25 5.01 13.19
C CYS A 77 -4.51 6.26 12.34
N PRO A 78 -3.45 6.97 11.90
CA PRO A 78 -3.60 8.15 11.05
C PRO A 78 -4.21 7.80 9.68
N ASP A 79 -5.04 8.70 9.15
CA ASP A 79 -5.78 8.55 7.88
C ASP A 79 -5.02 9.09 6.66
N TYR A 80 -3.78 9.50 6.85
CA TYR A 80 -2.97 10.13 5.81
C TYR A 80 -1.98 9.18 5.13
N PHE A 81 -1.90 7.92 5.56
CA PHE A 81 -1.18 6.87 4.82
C PHE A 81 -2.17 5.95 4.10
N PRO A 82 -1.97 5.68 2.78
CA PRO A 82 -2.90 4.84 2.02
C PRO A 82 -2.91 3.38 2.48
N ASP A 83 -1.80 2.91 3.04
CA ASP A 83 -1.64 1.53 3.51
C ASP A 83 -2.10 1.33 4.95
N PHE A 84 -2.55 2.39 5.63
CA PHE A 84 -3.03 2.30 7.02
C PHE A 84 -4.54 2.13 7.07
N ASP A 85 -5.00 1.30 8.01
CA ASP A 85 -6.41 1.19 8.38
C ASP A 85 -6.73 2.17 9.53
N PRO A 86 -7.50 3.26 9.30
CA PRO A 86 -7.83 4.24 10.34
C PRO A 86 -8.76 3.68 11.43
N THR A 87 -9.42 2.54 11.18
CA THR A 87 -10.29 1.88 12.17
C THR A 87 -9.49 1.11 13.21
N GLU A 88 -8.26 0.70 12.87
CA GLU A 88 -7.31 0.07 13.77
C GLU A 88 -6.66 1.08 14.73
N ARG A 89 -5.97 0.56 15.75
CA ARG A 89 -5.40 1.38 16.83
C ARG A 89 -3.89 1.25 16.95
N ALA A 90 -3.22 2.39 17.01
CA ALA A 90 -1.85 2.50 17.46
C ALA A 90 -1.81 2.59 18.99
N SER A 91 -0.75 2.06 19.62
CA SER A 91 -0.60 2.10 21.08
C SER A 91 0.80 2.51 21.52
N LYS A 92 0.88 3.08 22.73
CA LYS A 92 2.14 3.50 23.34
C LYS A 92 2.12 3.21 24.82
N TYR A 93 3.23 2.64 25.33
CA TYR A 93 3.35 2.23 26.72
C TYR A 93 4.16 3.24 27.53
N CYS A 94 3.59 3.70 28.65
CA CYS A 94 4.30 4.44 29.68
C CYS A 94 4.74 3.47 30.77
N ASP A 95 6.04 3.34 30.98
CA ASP A 95 6.58 2.41 31.96
C ASP A 95 6.29 2.85 33.40
N GLU A 96 6.60 1.97 34.36
CA GLU A 96 6.36 2.22 35.79
C GLU A 96 7.22 3.37 36.36
N THR A 97 8.30 3.73 35.67
CA THR A 97 9.20 4.82 36.06
C THR A 97 8.76 6.18 35.52
N GLY A 98 7.69 6.24 34.72
CA GLY A 98 7.20 7.46 34.09
C GLY A 98 7.95 7.83 32.81
N ASN A 99 8.63 6.87 32.18
CA ASN A 99 9.29 7.06 30.90
C ASN A 99 8.53 6.33 29.78
N TRP A 100 8.53 6.92 28.58
CA TRP A 100 7.98 6.24 27.42
C TRP A 100 8.83 5.02 27.08
N PHE A 101 8.18 3.89 26.80
CA PHE A 101 8.85 2.65 26.42
C PHE A 101 9.84 2.88 25.27
N ARG A 102 11.03 2.31 25.40
CA ARG A 102 12.10 2.38 24.41
C ARG A 102 12.28 1.00 23.79
N HIS A 103 12.39 0.95 22.46
CA HIS A 103 12.60 -0.30 21.75
C HIS A 103 13.95 -0.92 22.15
N PRO A 104 14.02 -2.24 22.44
CA PRO A 104 15.23 -2.87 22.95
C PRO A 104 16.41 -2.78 21.98
N GLU A 105 16.16 -2.83 20.67
CA GLU A 105 17.21 -2.81 19.66
C GLU A 105 17.69 -1.39 19.29
N SER A 106 16.78 -0.42 19.19
CA SER A 106 17.10 0.93 18.71
C SER A 106 17.29 1.93 19.84
N ASN A 107 16.89 1.57 21.07
CA ASN A 107 16.91 2.42 22.25
C ASN A 107 16.23 3.79 22.02
N ARG A 108 15.24 3.83 21.14
CA ARG A 108 14.41 5.02 20.85
C ARG A 108 13.02 4.82 21.41
N THR A 109 12.38 5.91 21.82
CA THR A 109 10.97 5.91 22.19
C THR A 109 10.14 5.27 21.10
N TRP A 110 9.27 4.33 21.47
CA TRP A 110 8.57 3.49 20.51
C TRP A 110 7.06 3.54 20.71
N SER A 111 6.35 3.41 19.59
CA SER A 111 4.90 3.31 19.50
C SER A 111 4.58 2.09 18.61
N ASN A 112 3.58 1.31 18.99
CA ASN A 112 3.12 0.15 18.24
C ASN A 112 2.11 0.56 17.17
N TYR A 113 2.50 0.42 15.90
CA TYR A 113 1.64 0.64 14.72
C TYR A 113 1.37 -0.67 13.94
N THR A 114 1.68 -1.84 14.50
CA THR A 114 1.59 -3.12 13.78
C THR A 114 0.17 -3.40 13.26
N LEU A 115 -0.85 -3.04 14.04
CA LEU A 115 -2.25 -3.23 13.64
C LEU A 115 -2.65 -2.33 12.45
N CYS A 116 -2.08 -1.13 12.35
CA CYS A 116 -2.41 -0.16 11.32
C CYS A 116 -2.17 -0.69 9.90
N ASN A 117 -1.18 -1.57 9.69
CA ASN A 117 -0.84 -2.12 8.37
C ASN A 117 -1.09 -3.64 8.27
N SER A 118 -1.79 -4.23 9.24
CA SER A 118 -1.98 -5.68 9.33
C SER A 118 -2.79 -6.23 8.15
N PHE A 119 -3.91 -5.59 7.81
CA PHE A 119 -4.77 -5.99 6.70
C PHE A 119 -4.11 -5.83 5.33
N THR A 120 -3.23 -4.84 5.15
CA THR A 120 -2.50 -4.65 3.89
C THR A 120 -1.61 -5.85 3.57
N SER A 121 -0.97 -6.44 4.60
CA SER A 121 -0.15 -7.64 4.41
C SER A 121 -0.97 -8.84 3.95
N GLU A 122 -2.19 -9.02 4.49
CA GLU A 122 -3.10 -10.09 4.08
C GLU A 122 -3.67 -9.85 2.67
N LYS A 123 -4.05 -8.61 2.35
CA LYS A 123 -4.47 -8.22 1.00
C LYS A 123 -3.38 -8.52 -0.03
N LEU A 124 -2.13 -8.21 0.29
CA LEU A 124 -0.99 -8.47 -0.57
C LEU A 124 -0.77 -9.98 -0.77
N LYS A 125 -0.86 -10.80 0.29
CA LYS A 125 -0.82 -12.27 0.16
C LYS A 125 -1.92 -12.80 -0.76
N MET A 126 -3.15 -12.32 -0.59
CA MET A 126 -4.28 -12.73 -1.42
C MET A 126 -4.10 -12.32 -2.89
N ALA A 127 -3.61 -11.09 -3.13
CA ALA A 127 -3.28 -10.62 -4.47
C ALA A 127 -2.22 -11.51 -5.14
N PHE A 128 -1.17 -11.91 -4.42
CA PHE A 128 -0.17 -12.85 -4.94
C PHE A 128 -0.76 -14.23 -5.23
N ILE A 129 -1.61 -14.77 -4.36
CA ILE A 129 -2.28 -16.06 -4.60
C ILE A 129 -3.11 -16.00 -5.89
N LEU A 130 -3.91 -14.95 -6.07
CA LEU A 130 -4.71 -14.75 -7.29
C LEU A 130 -3.83 -14.59 -8.54
N TYR A 131 -2.72 -13.86 -8.43
CA TYR A 131 -1.74 -13.69 -9.51
C TYR A 131 -1.16 -15.03 -9.98
N TYR A 132 -0.72 -15.88 -9.05
CA TYR A 132 -0.19 -17.20 -9.40
C TYR A 132 -1.25 -18.13 -9.98
N MET A 133 -2.46 -18.13 -9.41
CA MET A 133 -3.59 -18.91 -9.94
C MET A 133 -3.94 -18.49 -11.37
N ALA A 134 -3.96 -17.18 -11.65
CA ALA A 134 -4.22 -16.65 -12.99
C ALA A 134 -3.13 -17.09 -13.99
N ILE A 135 -1.85 -16.96 -13.63
CA ILE A 135 -0.74 -17.39 -14.50
C ILE A 135 -0.83 -18.88 -14.82
N VAL A 136 -0.99 -19.73 -13.80
CA VAL A 136 -1.06 -21.18 -13.99
C VAL A 136 -2.29 -21.55 -14.82
N GLY A 137 -3.45 -20.95 -14.55
CA GLY A 137 -4.68 -21.19 -15.30
C GLY A 137 -4.58 -20.81 -16.77
N HIS A 138 -4.03 -19.63 -17.06
CA HIS A 138 -3.82 -19.18 -18.44
C HIS A 138 -2.76 -20.02 -19.17
N ALA A 139 -1.69 -20.44 -18.49
CA ALA A 139 -0.68 -21.33 -19.08
C ALA A 139 -1.28 -22.68 -19.48
N LEU A 140 -2.02 -23.34 -18.57
CA LEU A 140 -2.69 -24.62 -18.86
C LEU A 140 -3.72 -24.49 -19.99
N SER A 141 -4.49 -23.40 -20.00
CA SER A 141 -5.45 -23.09 -21.07
C SER A 141 -4.75 -23.00 -22.42
N ILE A 142 -3.68 -22.21 -22.53
CA ILE A 142 -2.90 -22.06 -23.77
C ILE A 142 -2.35 -23.40 -24.24
N THR A 143 -1.76 -24.20 -23.33
CA THR A 143 -1.23 -25.53 -23.70
C THR A 143 -2.33 -26.41 -24.31
N SER A 144 -3.51 -26.48 -23.68
CA SER A 144 -4.62 -27.30 -24.20
C SER A 144 -5.15 -26.80 -25.56
N LEU A 145 -5.26 -25.48 -25.73
CA LEU A 145 -5.72 -24.84 -26.96
C LEU A 145 -4.73 -25.04 -28.12
N LEU A 146 -3.42 -24.97 -27.85
CA LEU A 146 -2.39 -25.22 -28.85
C LEU A 146 -2.39 -26.67 -29.32
N ILE A 147 -2.57 -27.64 -28.42
CA ILE A 147 -2.70 -29.06 -28.79
C ILE A 147 -3.93 -29.26 -29.68
N SER A 148 -5.07 -28.67 -29.31
CA SER A 148 -6.31 -28.74 -30.09
C SER A 148 -6.16 -28.12 -31.50
N LEU A 149 -5.56 -26.92 -31.58
CA LEU A 149 -5.24 -26.27 -32.86
C LEU A 149 -4.31 -27.13 -33.71
N ALA A 150 -3.25 -27.71 -33.13
CA ALA A 150 -2.30 -28.55 -33.84
C ALA A 150 -2.98 -29.77 -34.49
N ILE A 151 -3.88 -30.45 -33.75
CA ILE A 151 -4.66 -31.59 -34.27
C ILE A 151 -5.52 -31.15 -35.47
N PHE A 152 -6.24 -30.03 -35.35
CA PHE A 152 -7.12 -29.54 -36.42
C PHE A 152 -6.38 -28.98 -37.64
N PHE A 153 -5.15 -28.48 -37.47
CA PHE A 153 -4.28 -28.09 -38.59
C PHE A 153 -3.64 -29.30 -39.28
N TYR A 154 -3.22 -30.30 -38.51
CA TYR A 154 -2.61 -31.53 -39.02
C TYR A 154 -3.61 -32.37 -39.84
N PHE A 155 -4.79 -32.64 -39.28
CA PHE A 155 -5.82 -33.41 -39.98
C PHE A 155 -6.67 -32.51 -40.89
N LYS A 156 -6.09 -32.10 -42.03
CA LYS A 156 -6.80 -31.32 -43.07
C LYS A 156 -8.11 -31.97 -43.51
N SER A 157 -8.21 -33.30 -43.44
CA SER A 157 -9.41 -34.07 -43.77
C SER A 157 -10.59 -33.81 -42.83
N LEU A 158 -10.38 -33.33 -41.60
CA LEU A 158 -11.44 -32.99 -40.63
C LEU A 158 -11.92 -31.54 -40.76
N SER A 159 -11.35 -30.76 -41.68
CA SER A 159 -11.59 -29.32 -41.80
C SER A 159 -12.87 -29.02 -42.59
N CYS A 160 -14.01 -28.98 -41.90
CA CYS A 160 -15.30 -28.50 -42.40
C CYS A 160 -15.56 -27.02 -42.01
N GLN A 161 -16.60 -26.39 -42.57
CA GLN A 161 -17.04 -25.01 -42.25
C GLN A 161 -17.28 -24.78 -40.74
N ARG A 162 -17.71 -25.82 -40.01
CA ARG A 162 -17.85 -25.75 -38.55
C ARG A 162 -16.50 -25.66 -37.84
N ILE A 163 -15.51 -26.45 -38.28
CA ILE A 163 -14.19 -26.55 -37.64
C ILE A 163 -13.34 -25.31 -37.94
N THR A 164 -13.52 -24.66 -39.09
CA THR A 164 -12.86 -23.37 -39.39
C THR A 164 -13.30 -22.26 -38.42
N LEU A 165 -14.58 -22.22 -38.03
CA LEU A 165 -15.06 -21.32 -36.98
C LEU A 165 -14.38 -21.60 -35.63
N HIS A 166 -14.25 -22.87 -35.24
CA HIS A 166 -13.60 -23.27 -33.99
C HIS A 166 -12.11 -22.92 -33.98
N LYS A 167 -11.41 -23.06 -35.11
CA LYS A 167 -10.00 -22.64 -35.26
C LYS A 167 -9.84 -21.13 -34.98
N ASN A 168 -10.69 -20.31 -35.59
CA ASN A 168 -10.65 -18.85 -35.39
C ASN A 168 -10.98 -18.47 -33.94
N LEU A 169 -11.94 -19.15 -33.31
CA LEU A 169 -12.27 -18.95 -31.90
C LEU A 169 -11.11 -19.30 -30.98
N PHE A 170 -10.52 -20.49 -31.15
CA PHE A 170 -9.38 -20.94 -30.34
C PHE A 170 -8.16 -20.06 -30.54
N PHE A 171 -7.90 -19.60 -31.76
CA PHE A 171 -6.84 -18.65 -32.03
C PHE A 171 -7.05 -17.32 -31.29
N SER A 172 -8.27 -16.77 -31.30
CA SER A 172 -8.61 -15.57 -30.52
C SER A 172 -8.42 -15.77 -29.02
N TYR A 173 -8.79 -16.94 -28.47
CA TYR A 173 -8.55 -17.25 -27.05
C TYR A 173 -7.06 -17.34 -26.70
N VAL A 174 -6.23 -17.91 -27.59
CA VAL A 174 -4.77 -17.94 -27.41
C VAL A 174 -4.22 -16.50 -27.37
N LEU A 175 -4.58 -15.65 -28.31
CA LEU A 175 -4.13 -14.24 -28.33
C LEU A 175 -4.57 -13.48 -27.08
N ASN A 176 -5.83 -13.64 -26.67
CA ASN A 176 -6.36 -13.02 -25.45
C ASN A 176 -5.58 -13.46 -24.21
N SER A 177 -5.35 -14.77 -24.07
CA SER A 177 -4.59 -15.32 -22.94
C SER A 177 -3.12 -14.86 -22.94
N MET A 178 -2.49 -14.76 -24.12
CA MET A 178 -1.14 -14.21 -24.26
C MET A 178 -1.09 -12.73 -23.86
N PHE A 179 -2.07 -11.93 -24.27
CA PHE A 179 -2.17 -10.53 -23.86
C PHE A 179 -2.36 -10.40 -22.34
N THR A 180 -3.24 -11.21 -21.74
CA THR A 180 -3.43 -11.22 -20.28
C THR A 180 -2.16 -11.58 -19.52
N ILE A 181 -1.43 -12.63 -19.95
CA ILE A 181 -0.15 -13.00 -19.33
C ILE A 181 0.88 -11.87 -19.50
N ALA A 182 1.01 -11.31 -20.69
CA ALA A 182 1.93 -10.20 -20.95
C ALA A 182 1.59 -8.98 -20.06
N HIS A 183 0.31 -8.64 -19.93
CA HIS A 183 -0.16 -7.60 -19.03
C HIS A 183 0.20 -7.89 -17.57
N LEU A 184 -0.09 -9.11 -17.09
CA LEU A 184 0.24 -9.53 -15.72
C LEU A 184 1.75 -9.49 -15.44
N ILE A 185 2.59 -9.86 -16.41
CA ILE A 185 4.06 -9.83 -16.28
C ILE A 185 4.61 -8.41 -16.39
N ILE A 186 4.01 -7.52 -17.17
CA ILE A 186 4.50 -6.15 -17.32
C ILE A 186 4.04 -5.26 -16.16
N VAL A 187 2.78 -5.40 -15.73
CA VAL A 187 2.19 -4.49 -14.74
C VAL A 187 2.60 -4.88 -13.32
N VAL A 188 2.49 -6.15 -12.93
CA VAL A 188 2.67 -6.58 -11.53
C VAL A 188 4.10 -6.36 -10.98
N PRO A 189 5.19 -6.64 -11.73
CA PRO A 189 6.55 -6.40 -11.26
C PRO A 189 6.95 -4.93 -11.23
N ASN A 190 6.19 -4.06 -11.89
CA ASN A 190 6.46 -2.63 -11.95
C ASN A 190 5.52 -1.88 -10.99
N PRO A 191 5.97 -1.53 -9.77
CA PRO A 191 5.11 -0.84 -8.79
C PRO A 191 4.57 0.51 -9.31
N GLY A 192 5.27 1.13 -10.27
CA GLY A 192 4.82 2.34 -10.96
C GLY A 192 3.72 2.15 -11.99
N LEU A 193 3.44 0.91 -12.43
CA LEU A 193 2.34 0.57 -13.35
C LEU A 193 1.12 0.02 -12.62
N VAL A 194 1.30 -0.77 -11.56
CA VAL A 194 0.19 -1.23 -10.68
C VAL A 194 -0.60 -0.04 -10.13
N LYS A 195 0.10 1.07 -9.79
CA LYS A 195 -0.53 2.29 -9.27
C LYS A 195 -1.32 3.08 -10.32
N ARG A 196 -1.14 2.78 -11.62
CA ARG A 196 -1.83 3.44 -12.74
C ARG A 196 -3.09 2.71 -13.20
N ASP A 197 -3.35 1.50 -12.71
CA ASP A 197 -4.54 0.75 -13.10
C ASP A 197 -5.75 1.16 -12.25
N PRO A 198 -6.74 1.90 -12.80
CA PRO A 198 -7.95 2.26 -12.07
C PRO A 198 -8.86 1.04 -11.79
N VAL A 199 -8.51 -0.15 -12.29
CA VAL A 199 -9.37 -1.34 -12.29
C VAL A 199 -9.24 -2.18 -11.01
N SER A 200 -8.27 -1.92 -10.13
CA SER A 200 -8.09 -2.70 -8.89
C SER A 200 -8.79 -2.12 -7.65
N THR A 201 -9.60 -1.07 -7.81
CA THR A 201 -10.41 -0.49 -6.71
C THR A 201 -11.89 -0.82 -6.89
N ILE A 202 -12.23 -2.11 -6.82
CA ILE A 202 -13.58 -2.61 -6.49
C ILE A 202 -13.41 -3.75 -5.48
#